data_AF-A0A917RAW2-F1
#
_entry.id   AF-A0A917RAW2-F1
#
_cell.length_a   1.000
_cell.length_b   1.000
_cell.length_c   1.000
_cell.angle_alpha   90.00
_cell.angle_beta   90.00
_cell.angle_gamma   90.00
#
_symmetry.space_group_name_H-M   'P 1'
#
loop_
_entity.id
_entity.type
_entity.pdbx_description
1 polymer ?
#
loop_
_entity_poly.entity_id
_entity_poly.type
_entity_poly.pdbx_seq_one_letter_code
_entity_poly.pdbx_strand_id
1 'polypeptide(L)'
;MTRRPSQARDRGIPDATVARLPLYLRALNGLAERGISTVSSEDLAVAAGVNSAKLRKDLSHLGSYGTRGVGYDVQYLIYQISRELGLTQDWAVAIVGVGNLGRALANYGGFVSRGFRVAALFDADPAVVGERLVGMAVEHTDGLENVIENRGVSIVVIATPAAAAQQVADRVIAAGVTSILNFAPVVLNVPDGVDVRKVDLSTELQILAFHEQRKADRETGSSMMAEAMDA
;
A
#
# COMPACT_ATOMS: atom_id res chain seq x y z
N MET A 1 28.83 -26.45 -3.16
CA MET A 1 28.92 -25.24 -4.00
C MET A 1 28.54 -24.05 -3.12
N THR A 2 29.54 -23.39 -2.55
CA THR A 2 29.40 -22.38 -1.49
C THR A 2 28.96 -21.05 -2.11
N ARG A 3 27.70 -20.66 -1.91
CA ARG A 3 27.18 -19.38 -2.38
C ARG A 3 27.81 -18.27 -1.53
N ARG A 4 28.69 -17.46 -2.13
CA ARG A 4 29.23 -16.24 -1.51
C ARG A 4 28.06 -15.30 -1.17
N PRO A 5 27.95 -14.77 0.06
CA PRO A 5 27.00 -13.70 0.32
C PRO A 5 27.46 -12.46 -0.48
N SER A 6 26.59 -11.96 -1.35
CA SER A 6 26.80 -10.74 -2.11
C SER A 6 26.82 -9.54 -1.17
N GLN A 7 28.02 -9.14 -0.75
CA GLN A 7 28.28 -7.83 -0.14
C GLN A 7 28.13 -6.73 -1.21
N ALA A 8 26.90 -6.33 -1.51
CA ALA A 8 26.58 -5.05 -2.16
C ALA A 8 25.06 -4.81 -2.11
N ARG A 9 24.56 -4.12 -1.07
CA ARG A 9 23.31 -3.29 -1.10
C ARG A 9 22.93 -2.66 0.26
N ASP A 10 23.85 -2.48 1.19
CA ASP A 10 23.53 -1.87 2.49
C ASP A 10 23.66 -0.33 2.48
N ARG A 11 22.88 0.31 1.59
CA ARG A 11 22.37 1.67 1.86
C ARG A 11 20.87 1.52 2.04
N GLY A 12 20.45 0.77 3.06
CA GLY A 12 19.05 0.49 3.34
C GLY A 12 18.24 1.78 3.38
N ILE A 13 17.33 1.95 2.43
CA ILE A 13 16.35 3.04 2.46
C ILE A 13 15.50 2.78 3.72
N PRO A 14 15.34 3.75 4.64
CA PRO A 14 14.58 3.52 5.85
C PRO A 14 13.14 3.09 5.54
N ASP A 15 12.58 2.16 6.32
CA ASP A 15 11.19 1.67 6.13
C ASP A 15 10.17 2.80 6.10
N ALA A 16 10.38 3.81 6.95
CA ALA A 16 9.56 5.00 6.98
C ALA A 16 9.59 5.78 5.66
N THR A 17 10.74 5.79 4.97
CA THR A 17 10.90 6.37 3.63
C THR A 17 10.18 5.49 2.60
N VAL A 18 10.37 4.17 2.61
CA VAL A 18 9.67 3.22 1.73
C VAL A 18 8.15 3.37 1.85
N ALA A 19 7.62 3.55 3.06
CA ALA A 19 6.19 3.78 3.30
C ALA A 19 5.67 5.10 2.69
N ARG A 20 6.54 6.11 2.48
CA ARG A 20 6.16 7.41 1.90
C ARG A 20 6.37 7.50 0.38
N LEU A 21 7.26 6.69 -0.19
CA LEU A 21 7.52 6.69 -1.63
C LEU A 21 6.26 6.54 -2.50
N PRO A 22 5.26 5.69 -2.16
CA PRO A 22 4.01 5.62 -2.91
C PRO A 22 3.22 6.93 -2.94
N LEU A 23 3.31 7.76 -1.88
CA LEU A 23 2.67 9.07 -1.83
C LEU A 23 3.31 10.03 -2.83
N TYR A 24 4.65 10.02 -2.92
CA TYR A 24 5.41 10.81 -3.89
C TYR A 24 5.10 10.37 -5.31
N LEU A 25 5.07 9.06 -5.55
CA LEU A 25 4.73 8.51 -6.86
C LEU A 25 3.31 8.91 -7.29
N ARG A 26 2.33 8.90 -6.37
CA ARG A 26 0.97 9.38 -6.65
C ARG A 26 0.95 10.85 -7.02
N ALA A 27 1.64 11.71 -6.25
CA ALA A 27 1.72 13.14 -6.53
C ALA A 27 2.39 13.42 -7.88
N LEU A 28 3.49 12.73 -8.20
CA LEU A 28 4.20 12.85 -9.46
C LEU A 28 3.37 12.41 -10.67
N ASN A 29 2.64 11.29 -10.56
CA ASN A 29 1.75 10.87 -11.64
C ASN A 29 0.67 11.93 -11.91
N GLY A 30 0.07 12.51 -10.87
CA GLY A 30 -0.88 13.60 -11.03
C GLY A 30 -0.26 14.86 -11.68
N LEU A 31 1.02 15.16 -11.41
CA LEU A 31 1.75 16.25 -12.07
C LEU A 31 2.00 15.92 -13.55
N ALA A 32 2.41 14.68 -13.85
CA ALA A 32 2.64 14.20 -15.20
C ALA A 32 1.38 14.24 -16.07
N GLU A 33 0.23 13.83 -15.52
CA GLU A 33 -1.08 13.90 -16.20
C GLU A 33 -1.46 15.34 -16.57
N ARG A 34 -0.98 16.33 -15.81
CA ARG A 34 -1.15 17.77 -16.12
C ARG A 34 -0.09 18.33 -17.06
N GLY A 35 0.81 17.50 -17.59
CA GLY A 35 1.90 17.92 -18.48
C GLY A 35 3.03 18.68 -17.79
N ILE A 36 3.15 18.60 -16.46
CA ILE A 36 4.22 19.27 -15.72
C ILE A 36 5.49 18.44 -15.83
N SER A 37 6.54 19.03 -16.41
CA SER A 37 7.83 18.37 -16.64
C SER A 37 8.79 18.48 -15.46
N THR A 38 8.74 19.59 -14.72
CA THR A 38 9.62 19.84 -13.57
C THR A 38 8.84 20.32 -12.35
N VAL A 39 9.24 19.90 -11.16
CA VAL A 39 8.59 20.28 -9.90
C VAL A 39 9.60 20.63 -8.81
N SER A 40 9.33 21.66 -8.01
CA SER A 40 10.17 22.00 -6.85
C SER A 40 9.96 21.00 -5.70
N SER A 41 10.90 20.94 -4.75
CA SER A 41 10.70 20.12 -3.54
C SER A 41 9.55 20.60 -2.65
N GLU A 42 9.20 21.89 -2.75
CA GLU A 42 8.14 22.50 -1.97
C GLU A 42 6.78 22.07 -2.53
N ASP A 43 6.58 22.27 -3.84
CA ASP A 43 5.33 21.92 -4.53
C ASP A 43 5.06 20.43 -4.48
N LEU A 44 6.10 19.60 -4.67
CA LEU A 44 5.95 18.16 -4.58
C LEU A 44 5.60 17.71 -3.15
N ALA A 45 6.16 18.36 -2.13
CA ALA A 45 5.87 18.04 -0.74
C ALA A 45 4.43 18.42 -0.38
N VAL A 46 3.95 19.57 -0.84
CA VAL A 46 2.55 20.00 -0.72
C VAL A 46 1.62 18.98 -1.40
N ALA A 47 1.90 18.62 -2.65
CA ALA A 47 1.10 17.66 -3.40
C ALA A 47 1.07 16.25 -2.76
N ALA A 48 2.16 15.86 -2.10
CA ALA A 48 2.25 14.58 -1.38
C ALA A 48 1.75 14.64 0.07
N GLY A 49 1.42 15.83 0.59
CA GLY A 49 1.00 16.02 1.98
C GLY A 49 2.10 15.77 3.02
N VAL A 50 3.36 16.09 2.69
CA VAL A 50 4.51 15.94 3.60
C VAL A 50 5.28 17.23 3.78
N ASN A 51 6.18 17.27 4.76
CA ASN A 51 7.13 18.37 4.92
C ASN A 51 8.25 18.31 3.85
N SER A 52 8.61 19.47 3.27
CA SER A 52 9.61 19.56 2.19
C SER A 52 11.02 19.12 2.59
N ALA A 53 11.45 19.34 3.83
CA ALA A 53 12.73 18.85 4.33
C ALA A 53 12.73 17.32 4.47
N LYS A 54 11.61 16.73 4.90
CA LYS A 54 11.45 15.27 4.96
C LYS A 54 11.47 14.67 3.55
N LEU A 55 10.78 15.27 2.60
CA LEU A 55 10.81 14.85 1.19
C LEU A 55 12.24 14.90 0.62
N ARG A 56 12.98 15.99 0.80
CA ARG A 56 14.37 16.08 0.32
C ARG A 56 15.26 15.00 0.94
N LYS A 57 15.10 14.73 2.24
CA LYS A 57 15.83 13.64 2.92
C LYS A 57 15.48 12.29 2.31
N ASP A 58 14.20 12.02 2.10
CA ASP A 58 13.74 10.77 1.50
C ASP A 58 14.27 10.55 0.09
N LEU A 59 14.17 11.56 -0.77
CA LEU A 59 14.68 11.47 -2.14
C LEU A 59 16.21 11.34 -2.18
N SER A 60 16.93 11.91 -1.20
CA SER A 60 18.39 11.77 -1.11
C SER A 60 18.85 10.33 -0.87
N HIS A 61 18.01 9.48 -0.27
CA HIS A 61 18.30 8.05 -0.13
C HIS A 61 18.21 7.30 -1.47
N LEU A 62 17.37 7.77 -2.39
CA LEU A 62 17.25 7.22 -3.73
C LEU A 62 18.40 7.68 -4.63
N GLY A 63 18.91 8.90 -4.40
CA GLY A 63 20.01 9.50 -5.14
C GLY A 63 19.89 11.01 -5.27
N SER A 64 20.82 11.64 -6.00
CA SER A 64 20.81 13.08 -6.23
C SER A 64 20.05 13.40 -7.52
N TYR A 65 18.75 13.66 -7.39
CA TYR A 65 17.84 13.83 -8.56
C TYR A 65 17.27 15.24 -8.73
N GLY A 66 17.65 16.16 -7.84
CA GLY A 66 17.27 17.56 -7.93
C GLY A 66 18.46 18.42 -8.35
N THR A 67 18.25 19.33 -9.29
CA THR A 67 19.21 20.40 -9.55
C THR A 67 18.82 21.63 -8.75
N ARG A 68 19.76 22.18 -7.97
CA ARG A 68 19.50 23.36 -7.13
C ARG A 68 19.04 24.52 -8.02
N GLY A 69 17.86 25.06 -7.73
CA GLY A 69 17.25 26.15 -8.51
C GLY A 69 16.41 25.70 -9.71
N VAL A 70 16.37 24.41 -10.05
CA VAL A 70 15.56 23.85 -11.17
C VAL A 70 14.46 22.91 -10.67
N GLY A 71 14.74 22.13 -9.62
CA GLY A 71 13.81 21.13 -9.09
C GLY A 71 14.08 19.73 -9.63
N TYR A 72 13.04 18.89 -9.65
CA TYR A 72 13.09 17.50 -10.10
C TYR A 72 12.40 17.36 -11.45
N ASP A 73 13.02 16.60 -12.36
CA ASP A 73 12.33 16.10 -13.55
C ASP A 73 11.27 15.07 -13.12
N VAL A 74 10.02 15.31 -13.50
CA VAL A 74 8.86 14.53 -13.04
C VAL A 74 8.93 13.10 -13.58
N GLN A 75 9.19 12.92 -14.88
CA GLN A 75 9.21 11.59 -15.51
C GLN A 75 10.37 10.74 -15.00
N TYR A 76 11.54 11.35 -14.88
CA TYR A 76 12.71 10.70 -14.33
C TYR A 76 12.48 10.29 -12.87
N LEU A 77 11.91 11.16 -12.03
CA LEU A 77 11.65 10.83 -10.63
C LEU A 77 10.57 9.75 -10.48
N ILE A 78 9.53 9.73 -11.34
CA ILE A 78 8.57 8.62 -11.44
C ILE A 78 9.32 7.32 -11.69
N TYR A 79 10.18 7.27 -12.70
CA TYR A 79 10.94 6.08 -13.04
C TYR A 79 11.83 5.60 -11.87
N GLN A 80 12.57 6.51 -11.23
CA GLN A 80 13.43 6.16 -10.08
C GLN A 80 12.61 5.57 -8.93
N ILE A 81 11.53 6.25 -8.52
CA ILE A 81 10.71 5.78 -7.40
C ILE A 81 10.04 4.44 -7.75
N SER A 82 9.51 4.28 -8.96
CA SER A 82 8.93 3.01 -9.41
C SER A 82 9.95 1.87 -9.39
N ARG A 83 11.20 2.14 -9.79
CA ARG A 83 12.28 1.14 -9.75
C ARG A 83 12.62 0.74 -8.31
N GLU A 84 12.77 1.71 -7.41
CA GLU A 84 13.09 1.45 -6.00
C GLU A 84 11.95 0.72 -5.26
N LEU A 85 10.69 0.98 -5.65
CA LEU A 85 9.52 0.25 -5.14
C LEU A 85 9.31 -1.13 -5.81
N GLY A 86 10.16 -1.52 -6.77
CA GLY A 86 10.00 -2.77 -7.51
C GLY A 86 8.81 -2.79 -8.47
N LEU A 87 8.24 -1.64 -8.83
CA LEU A 87 7.07 -1.50 -9.72
C LEU A 87 7.47 -1.48 -11.21
N THR A 88 8.68 -1.94 -11.54
CA THR A 88 9.15 -2.10 -12.93
C THR A 88 8.93 -3.51 -13.45
N GLN A 89 8.35 -4.39 -12.63
CA GLN A 89 7.92 -5.74 -12.97
C GLN A 89 6.50 -5.97 -12.46
N ASP A 90 5.82 -6.97 -13.01
CA ASP A 90 4.49 -7.36 -12.56
C ASP A 90 4.59 -8.32 -11.37
N TRP A 91 3.86 -8.02 -10.31
CA TRP A 91 3.68 -8.86 -9.14
C TRP A 91 2.35 -9.60 -9.21
N ALA A 92 2.39 -10.93 -9.15
CA ALA A 92 1.19 -11.74 -9.10
C ALA A 92 0.56 -11.69 -7.71
N VAL A 93 -0.71 -11.28 -7.65
CA VAL A 93 -1.47 -11.09 -6.41
C VAL A 93 -2.60 -12.12 -6.33
N ALA A 94 -2.73 -12.80 -5.20
CA ALA A 94 -3.93 -13.58 -4.88
C ALA A 94 -4.80 -12.84 -3.86
N ILE A 95 -6.12 -12.92 -4.01
CA ILE A 95 -7.07 -12.38 -3.03
C ILE A 95 -7.81 -13.54 -2.39
N VAL A 96 -7.75 -13.65 -1.06
CA VAL A 96 -8.45 -14.67 -0.27
C VAL A 96 -9.59 -14.02 0.51
N GLY A 97 -10.81 -14.51 0.31
CA GLY A 97 -12.05 -13.91 0.79
C GLY A 97 -12.66 -13.00 -0.28
N VAL A 98 -13.65 -13.50 -1.02
CA VAL A 98 -14.36 -12.84 -2.12
C VAL A 98 -15.76 -12.41 -1.66
N GLY A 99 -15.83 -11.87 -0.44
CA GLY A 99 -16.96 -11.07 0.03
C GLY A 99 -16.98 -9.67 -0.60
N ASN A 100 -17.73 -8.75 -0.01
CA ASN A 100 -17.87 -7.38 -0.53
C ASN A 100 -16.52 -6.68 -0.77
N LEU A 101 -15.61 -6.76 0.21
CA LEU A 101 -14.30 -6.11 0.12
C LEU A 101 -13.39 -6.80 -0.91
N GLY A 102 -13.31 -8.14 -0.89
CA GLY A 102 -12.51 -8.88 -1.87
C GLY A 102 -12.94 -8.62 -3.31
N ARG A 103 -14.25 -8.55 -3.56
CA ARG A 103 -14.81 -8.18 -4.88
C ARG A 103 -14.45 -6.76 -5.28
N ALA A 104 -14.52 -5.80 -4.36
CA ALA A 104 -14.14 -4.42 -4.62
C ALA A 104 -12.64 -4.32 -4.96
N LEU A 105 -11.78 -5.03 -4.23
CA LEU A 105 -10.34 -5.10 -4.47
C LEU A 105 -10.00 -5.77 -5.80
N ALA A 106 -10.69 -6.87 -6.14
CA ALA A 106 -10.50 -7.54 -7.43
C ALA A 106 -10.83 -6.61 -8.61
N ASN A 107 -11.92 -5.86 -8.52
CA ASN A 107 -12.35 -4.91 -9.57
C ASN A 107 -11.56 -3.59 -9.57
N TYR A 108 -10.64 -3.39 -8.63
CA TYR A 108 -9.88 -2.15 -8.54
C TYR A 108 -8.78 -2.10 -9.61
N GLY A 109 -9.07 -1.42 -10.72
CA GLY A 109 -8.13 -1.25 -11.84
C GLY A 109 -6.79 -0.58 -11.46
N GLY A 110 -6.73 0.06 -10.29
CA GLY A 110 -5.51 0.68 -9.78
C GLY A 110 -4.40 -0.30 -9.37
N PHE A 111 -4.68 -1.59 -9.25
CA PHE A 111 -3.64 -2.61 -9.07
C PHE A 111 -2.85 -2.86 -10.36
N VAL A 112 -3.57 -3.14 -11.45
CA VAL A 112 -2.96 -3.44 -12.75
C VAL A 112 -2.11 -2.27 -13.25
N SER A 113 -2.61 -1.03 -13.11
CA SER A 113 -1.85 0.17 -13.52
C SER A 113 -0.59 0.44 -12.69
N ARG A 114 -0.39 -0.28 -11.59
CA ARG A 114 0.76 -0.15 -10.68
C ARG A 114 1.65 -1.38 -10.66
N GLY A 115 1.51 -2.29 -11.63
CA GLY A 115 2.31 -3.53 -11.71
C GLY A 115 1.84 -4.64 -10.77
N PHE A 116 0.59 -4.60 -10.31
CA PHE A 116 -0.02 -5.66 -9.50
C PHE A 116 -1.10 -6.37 -10.32
N ARG A 117 -0.80 -7.60 -10.75
CA ARG A 117 -1.73 -8.41 -11.54
C ARG A 117 -2.46 -9.38 -10.63
N VAL A 118 -3.79 -9.25 -10.54
CA VAL A 118 -4.62 -10.24 -9.85
C VAL A 118 -4.53 -11.57 -10.60
N ALA A 119 -3.95 -12.58 -9.96
CA ALA A 119 -3.61 -13.88 -10.54
C ALA A 119 -4.48 -15.02 -10.00
N ALA A 120 -5.12 -14.84 -8.85
CA ALA A 120 -6.04 -15.82 -8.26
C ALA A 120 -7.05 -15.15 -7.32
N LEU A 121 -8.25 -15.73 -7.25
CA LEU A 121 -9.31 -15.36 -6.32
C LEU A 121 -9.74 -16.61 -5.57
N PHE A 122 -9.82 -16.55 -4.24
CA PHE A 122 -10.18 -17.70 -3.41
C PHE A 122 -11.30 -17.40 -2.44
N ASP A 123 -12.23 -18.34 -2.30
CA ASP A 123 -13.20 -18.35 -1.22
C ASP A 123 -13.43 -19.78 -0.70
N ALA A 124 -13.88 -19.89 0.55
CA ALA A 124 -14.27 -21.16 1.14
C ALA A 124 -15.79 -21.40 1.01
N ASP A 125 -16.58 -20.36 0.74
CA ASP A 125 -18.02 -20.47 0.53
C ASP A 125 -18.31 -21.13 -0.83
N PRO A 126 -18.92 -22.34 -0.86
CA PRO A 126 -19.27 -23.01 -2.10
C PRO A 126 -20.24 -22.23 -2.97
N ALA A 127 -21.01 -21.28 -2.39
CA ALA A 127 -21.90 -20.42 -3.16
C ALA A 127 -21.14 -19.36 -3.98
N VAL A 128 -19.94 -18.98 -3.53
CA VAL A 128 -19.08 -17.99 -4.19
C VAL A 128 -18.10 -18.66 -5.16
N VAL A 129 -17.65 -19.88 -4.84
CA VAL A 129 -16.74 -20.64 -5.70
C VAL A 129 -17.37 -20.90 -7.08
N GLY A 130 -16.58 -20.66 -8.13
CA GLY A 130 -17.00 -20.76 -9.52
C GLY A 130 -17.58 -19.47 -10.11
N GLU A 131 -17.92 -18.48 -9.29
CA GLU A 131 -18.31 -17.17 -9.80
C GLU A 131 -17.18 -16.52 -10.60
N ARG A 132 -17.54 -15.72 -11.62
CA ARG A 132 -16.57 -15.01 -12.45
C ARG A 132 -16.44 -13.55 -12.04
N LEU A 133 -15.22 -13.13 -11.73
CA LEU A 133 -14.83 -11.76 -11.40
C LEU A 133 -13.61 -11.39 -12.24
N VAL A 134 -13.70 -10.25 -12.94
CA VAL A 134 -12.59 -9.72 -13.76
C VAL A 134 -12.02 -10.76 -14.75
N GLY A 135 -12.90 -11.60 -15.30
CA GLY A 135 -12.54 -12.66 -16.24
C GLY A 135 -12.00 -13.96 -15.61
N MET A 136 -11.80 -14.00 -14.29
CA MET A 136 -11.29 -15.15 -13.53
C MET A 136 -12.39 -15.83 -12.72
N ALA A 137 -12.33 -17.15 -12.57
CA ALA A 137 -13.23 -17.87 -11.66
C ALA A 137 -12.70 -17.82 -10.23
N VAL A 138 -13.59 -17.72 -9.25
CA VAL A 138 -13.24 -17.91 -7.84
C VAL A 138 -12.95 -19.39 -7.59
N GLU A 139 -11.79 -19.69 -7.04
CA GLU A 139 -11.33 -21.04 -6.72
C GLU A 139 -11.56 -21.36 -5.25
N HIS A 140 -11.73 -22.63 -4.91
CA HIS A 140 -11.87 -23.03 -3.52
C HIS A 140 -10.53 -22.90 -2.79
N THR A 141 -10.56 -22.48 -1.53
CA THR A 141 -9.34 -22.32 -0.71
C THR A 141 -8.58 -23.63 -0.50
N ASP A 142 -9.15 -24.80 -0.72
CA ASP A 142 -8.42 -26.08 -0.66
C ASP A 142 -7.30 -26.20 -1.72
N GLY A 143 -7.42 -25.48 -2.85
CA GLY A 143 -6.42 -25.46 -3.91
C GLY A 143 -5.34 -24.37 -3.76
N LEU A 144 -5.35 -23.63 -2.65
CA LEU A 144 -4.56 -22.42 -2.42
C LEU A 144 -3.07 -22.60 -2.70
N GLU A 145 -2.44 -23.61 -2.09
CA GLU A 145 -1.00 -23.87 -2.17
C GLU A 145 -0.59 -24.17 -3.62
N ASN A 146 -1.32 -25.07 -4.27
CA ASN A 146 -1.05 -25.46 -5.67
C ASN A 146 -1.16 -24.25 -6.61
N VAL A 147 -2.15 -23.38 -6.41
CA VAL A 147 -2.35 -22.22 -7.27
C VAL A 147 -1.30 -21.15 -7.01
N ILE A 148 -0.90 -20.94 -5.74
CA ILE A 148 0.18 -20.01 -5.37
C ILE A 148 1.47 -20.41 -6.09
N GLU A 149 1.87 -21.68 -6.00
CA GLU A 149 3.08 -22.19 -6.64
C GLU A 149 3.00 -22.08 -8.17
N ASN A 150 1.93 -22.61 -8.78
CA ASN A 150 1.81 -22.68 -10.24
C ASN A 150 1.69 -21.30 -10.90
N ARG A 151 1.13 -20.30 -10.19
CA ARG A 151 0.95 -18.94 -10.74
C ARG A 151 2.01 -17.95 -10.28
N GLY A 152 2.99 -18.41 -9.48
CA GLY A 152 4.06 -17.58 -8.95
C GLY A 152 3.54 -16.41 -8.12
N VAL A 153 2.50 -16.65 -7.31
CA VAL A 153 1.91 -15.61 -6.46
C VAL A 153 2.96 -15.09 -5.49
N SER A 154 3.21 -13.78 -5.53
CA SER A 154 4.21 -13.12 -4.71
C SER A 154 3.61 -12.38 -3.53
N ILE A 155 2.35 -11.95 -3.66
CA ILE A 155 1.62 -11.17 -2.66
C ILE A 155 0.24 -11.77 -2.45
N VAL A 156 -0.17 -11.91 -1.19
CA VAL A 156 -1.53 -12.34 -0.84
C VAL A 156 -2.26 -11.22 -0.12
N VAL A 157 -3.48 -10.94 -0.58
CA VAL A 157 -4.44 -10.07 0.10
C VAL A 157 -5.40 -10.93 0.89
N ILE A 158 -5.47 -10.73 2.21
CA ILE A 158 -6.41 -11.43 3.09
C ILE A 158 -7.56 -10.48 3.40
N ALA A 159 -8.74 -10.80 2.86
CA ALA A 159 -9.99 -10.07 3.05
C ALA A 159 -11.08 -10.98 3.66
N THR A 160 -10.67 -11.93 4.50
CA THR A 160 -11.54 -12.89 5.20
C THR A 160 -12.05 -12.34 6.53
N PRO A 161 -13.05 -12.98 7.15
CA PRO A 161 -13.36 -12.77 8.57
C PRO A 161 -12.15 -13.03 9.47
N ALA A 162 -12.10 -12.38 10.63
CA ALA A 162 -10.98 -12.49 11.58
C ALA A 162 -10.67 -13.93 12.00
N ALA A 163 -11.72 -14.75 12.20
CA ALA A 163 -11.58 -16.14 12.64
C ALA A 163 -10.81 -17.03 11.65
N ALA A 164 -10.82 -16.70 10.35
CA ALA A 164 -10.15 -17.47 9.32
C ALA A 164 -8.77 -16.90 8.92
N ALA A 165 -8.49 -15.64 9.28
CA ALA A 165 -7.36 -14.89 8.73
C ALA A 165 -6.00 -15.50 9.08
N GLN A 166 -5.80 -15.97 10.33
CA GLN A 166 -4.55 -16.59 10.74
C GLN A 166 -4.31 -17.90 9.98
N GLN A 167 -5.33 -18.76 9.86
CA GLN A 167 -5.20 -20.02 9.14
C GLN A 167 -4.84 -19.80 7.67
N VAL A 168 -5.44 -18.79 7.02
CA VAL A 168 -5.08 -18.41 5.65
C VAL A 168 -3.64 -17.92 5.58
N ALA A 169 -3.22 -17.06 6.51
CA ALA A 169 -1.85 -16.55 6.57
C ALA A 169 -0.83 -17.70 6.69
N ASP A 170 -1.05 -18.64 7.61
CA ASP A 170 -0.16 -19.78 7.83
C ASP A 170 -0.01 -20.62 6.55
N ARG A 171 -1.12 -20.88 5.85
CA ARG A 171 -1.12 -21.67 4.60
C ARG A 171 -0.37 -20.97 3.47
N VAL A 172 -0.57 -19.67 3.28
CA VAL A 172 0.15 -18.95 2.22
C VAL A 172 1.64 -18.80 2.52
N ILE A 173 2.01 -18.65 3.79
CA ILE A 173 3.41 -18.63 4.23
C ILE A 173 4.05 -20.00 3.99
N ALA A 174 3.34 -21.09 4.30
CA ALA A 174 3.81 -22.45 4.02
C ALA A 174 4.01 -22.71 2.51
N ALA A 175 3.20 -22.07 1.66
CA ALA A 175 3.35 -22.07 0.20
C ALA A 175 4.45 -21.11 -0.32
N GLY A 176 5.20 -20.45 0.57
CA GLY A 176 6.35 -19.62 0.24
C GLY A 176 6.07 -18.13 0.03
N VAL A 177 4.84 -17.65 0.32
CA VAL A 177 4.52 -16.23 0.25
C VAL A 177 5.09 -15.49 1.46
N THR A 178 5.87 -14.45 1.20
CA THR A 178 6.49 -13.62 2.25
C THR A 178 5.90 -12.21 2.35
N SER A 179 4.89 -11.88 1.54
CA SER A 179 4.27 -10.54 1.54
C SER A 179 2.74 -10.64 1.61
N ILE A 180 2.17 -10.12 2.69
CA ILE A 180 0.74 -10.19 2.98
C ILE A 180 0.16 -8.78 3.19
N LEU A 181 -0.92 -8.47 2.49
CA LEU A 181 -1.77 -7.31 2.73
C LEU A 181 -3.02 -7.76 3.50
N ASN A 182 -3.09 -7.43 4.79
CA ASN A 182 -4.14 -7.90 5.68
C ASN A 182 -5.23 -6.85 5.89
N PHE A 183 -6.44 -7.14 5.42
CA PHE A 183 -7.65 -6.37 5.69
C PHE A 183 -8.53 -6.99 6.79
N ALA A 184 -8.21 -8.20 7.27
CA ALA A 184 -8.94 -8.79 8.37
C ALA A 184 -8.71 -7.97 9.66
N PRO A 185 -9.73 -7.80 10.52
CA PRO A 185 -9.63 -6.98 11.73
C PRO A 185 -8.94 -7.75 12.87
N VAL A 186 -7.76 -8.31 12.59
CA VAL A 186 -6.93 -9.07 13.53
C VAL A 186 -5.45 -8.87 13.20
N VAL A 187 -4.61 -8.96 14.21
CA VAL A 187 -3.15 -8.98 14.04
C VAL A 187 -2.73 -10.42 13.73
N LEU A 188 -2.02 -10.61 12.63
CA LEU A 188 -1.50 -11.91 12.23
C LEU A 188 -0.18 -12.18 12.96
N ASN A 189 -0.03 -13.38 13.48
CA ASN A 189 1.24 -13.88 13.98
C ASN A 189 2.00 -14.52 12.81
N VAL A 190 3.18 -14.00 12.46
CA VAL A 190 3.97 -14.47 11.32
C VAL A 190 5.44 -14.62 11.73
N PRO A 191 6.19 -15.54 11.10
CA PRO A 191 7.62 -15.70 11.38
C PRO A 191 8.45 -14.54 10.83
N ASP A 192 9.69 -14.44 11.29
CA ASP A 192 10.66 -13.48 10.77
C ASP A 192 10.84 -13.65 9.25
N GLY A 193 10.94 -12.53 8.53
CA GLY A 193 11.07 -12.50 7.08
C GLY A 193 9.74 -12.50 6.31
N VAL A 194 8.60 -12.52 7.00
CA VAL A 194 7.28 -12.29 6.39
C VAL A 194 6.82 -10.87 6.69
N ASP A 195 6.60 -10.10 5.62
CA ASP A 195 6.10 -8.73 5.70
C ASP A 195 4.57 -8.72 5.70
N VAL A 196 3.97 -8.18 6.76
CA VAL A 196 2.51 -7.98 6.86
C VAL A 196 2.20 -6.49 6.90
N ARG A 197 1.45 -6.01 5.91
CA ARG A 197 0.87 -4.66 5.88
C ARG A 197 -0.59 -4.76 6.28
N LYS A 198 -0.94 -4.23 7.47
CA LYS A 198 -2.34 -4.14 7.92
C LYS A 198 -3.01 -2.91 7.31
N VAL A 199 -4.25 -3.07 6.83
CA VAL A 199 -5.13 -1.96 6.42
C VAL A 199 -6.38 -1.99 7.29
N ASP A 200 -6.60 -0.94 8.07
CA ASP A 200 -7.71 -0.83 9.02
C ASP A 200 -8.44 0.50 8.82
N LEU A 201 -9.44 0.50 7.93
CA LEU A 201 -10.21 1.70 7.59
C LEU A 201 -10.96 2.27 8.81
N SER A 202 -11.35 1.40 9.75
CA SER A 202 -12.04 1.82 10.97
C SER A 202 -11.12 2.62 11.90
N THR A 203 -9.86 2.22 12.02
CA THR A 203 -8.85 2.97 12.79
C THR A 203 -8.64 4.37 12.20
N GLU A 204 -8.56 4.49 10.87
CA GLU A 204 -8.44 5.80 10.20
C GLU A 204 -9.64 6.71 10.49
N LEU A 205 -10.87 6.17 10.46
CA LEU A 205 -12.07 6.93 10.81
C LEU A 205 -12.09 7.37 12.27
N GLN A 206 -11.59 6.55 13.21
CA GLN A 206 -11.48 6.93 14.61
C GLN A 206 -10.52 8.10 14.82
N ILE A 207 -9.40 8.13 14.08
CA ILE A 207 -8.46 9.26 14.10
C ILE A 207 -9.15 10.53 13.57
N LEU A 208 -9.93 10.42 12.50
CA LEU A 208 -10.70 11.57 11.99
C LEU A 208 -11.76 12.03 13.00
N ALA A 209 -12.47 11.11 13.64
CA ALA A 209 -13.46 11.44 14.68
C ALA A 209 -12.83 12.22 15.85
N PHE A 210 -11.63 11.83 16.30
CA PHE A 210 -10.87 12.59 17.31
C PHE A 210 -10.56 14.02 16.86
N HIS A 211 -10.18 14.23 15.61
CA HIS A 211 -9.93 15.57 15.08
C HIS A 211 -11.20 16.41 14.97
N GLU A 212 -12.31 15.83 14.53
CA GLU A 212 -13.60 16.52 14.44
C GLU A 212 -14.11 16.95 15.81
N GLN A 213 -14.01 16.07 16.83
CA GLN A 213 -14.36 16.43 18.20
C GLN A 213 -13.56 17.64 18.70
N ARG A 214 -12.23 17.67 18.46
CA ARG A 214 -11.39 18.80 18.88
C ARG A 214 -11.67 20.10 18.14
N LYS A 215 -12.15 20.05 16.89
CA LYS A 215 -12.58 21.26 16.16
C LYS A 215 -13.85 21.82 16.79
N ALA A 216 -14.84 20.95 17.06
CA ALA A 216 -16.10 21.33 17.71
C ALA A 216 -15.88 21.92 19.12
N ASP A 217 -14.98 21.35 19.91
CA ASP A 217 -14.66 21.85 21.25
C ASP A 217 -14.02 23.26 21.22
N ARG A 218 -13.20 23.54 20.19
CA ARG A 218 -12.57 24.86 19.99
C ARG A 218 -13.57 25.92 19.56
N GLU A 219 -14.52 25.56 18.70
CA GLU A 219 -15.61 26.45 18.27
C GLU A 219 -16.53 26.79 19.45
N THR A 220 -16.88 25.79 20.27
CA THR A 220 -17.69 25.97 21.48
C THR A 220 -16.99 26.84 22.52
N GLY A 221 -15.68 26.61 22.77
CA GLY A 221 -14.89 27.42 23.68
C GLY A 221 -14.68 28.86 23.20
N SER A 222 -14.54 29.08 21.88
CA SER A 222 -14.44 30.42 21.29
C SER A 222 -15.76 31.19 21.36
N SER A 223 -16.90 30.51 21.21
CA SER A 223 -18.24 31.12 21.35
C SER A 223 -18.50 31.59 22.78
N MET A 224 -18.16 30.77 23.79
CA MET A 224 -18.34 31.15 25.19
C MET A 224 -17.39 32.28 25.64
N MET A 225 -16.17 32.36 25.12
CA MET A 225 -15.28 33.50 25.39
C MET A 225 -15.79 34.80 24.75
N ALA A 226 -16.36 34.74 23.53
CA ALA A 226 -16.92 35.91 22.88
C ALA A 226 -18.13 36.47 23.66
N GLU A 227 -19.04 35.60 24.09
CA GLU A 227 -20.21 36.00 24.91
C GLU A 227 -19.82 36.57 26.28
N ALA A 228 -18.73 36.09 26.88
CA ALA A 228 -18.23 36.59 28.16
C ALA A 228 -17.47 37.93 28.06
N MET A 229 -17.03 38.33 26.86
CA MET A 229 -16.36 39.62 26.64
C MET A 229 -17.32 40.75 26.26
N ASP A 230 -18.52 40.41 25.75
CA ASP A 230 -19.60 41.36 25.41
C ASP A 230 -20.57 41.62 26.58
N ALA A 231 -20.36 41.01 27.75
CA ALA A 231 -21.15 41.17 28.98
C ALA A 231 -20.40 41.96 30.05
#